data_AF-A7EMT9-F1
#
_entry.id   AF-A7EMT9-F1
#
_cell.length_a   1.000
_cell.length_b   1.000
_cell.length_c   1.000
_cell.angle_alpha   90.00
_cell.angle_beta   90.00
_cell.angle_gamma   90.00
#
_symmetry.space_group_name_H-M   'P 1'
#
loop_
_entity.id
_entity.type
_entity.pdbx_description
1 polymer ?
#
loop_
_entity_poly.entity_id
_entity_poly.type
_entity_poly.pdbx_seq_one_letter_code
_entity_poly.pdbx_strand_id
1 'polypeptide(L)'
;MRRSLRLAKIPTFFNLFRSAESVLNIEARGYSTIKSAAETRWYRKHQEIQTEVNNLKSQKSKQLLAKTIKEFHKTVHTIEVDRQLQGILPADILTPSTIEYELEERATIARLLFEPHTGLTEDQIIQSGSSLFKT
;
A
#
# COMPACT_ATOMS: atom_id res chain seq x y z
N MET A 1 24.59 -6.26 23.24
CA MET A 1 23.36 -6.91 23.78
C MET A 1 22.13 -5.98 24.00
N ARG A 2 22.06 -4.73 23.46
CA ARG A 2 20.97 -3.77 23.80
C ARG A 2 19.99 -3.39 22.66
N ARG A 3 20.13 -3.93 21.45
CA ARG A 3 19.24 -3.61 20.31
C ARG A 3 17.97 -4.46 20.23
N SER A 4 17.97 -5.70 20.74
CA SER A 4 16.82 -6.62 20.64
C SER A 4 15.62 -6.21 21.51
N LEU A 5 15.87 -5.59 22.67
CA LEU A 5 14.82 -5.18 23.62
C LEU A 5 13.94 -4.02 23.13
N ARG A 6 14.41 -3.24 22.14
CA ARG A 6 13.69 -2.05 21.66
C ARG A 6 12.66 -2.37 20.57
N LEU A 7 12.89 -3.44 19.79
CA LEU A 7 11.99 -3.89 18.72
C LEU A 7 10.81 -4.73 19.24
N ALA A 8 10.94 -5.34 20.42
CA ALA A 8 9.91 -6.17 21.05
C ALA A 8 8.65 -5.40 21.49
N LYS A 9 8.69 -4.06 21.48
CA LYS A 9 7.55 -3.20 21.90
C LYS A 9 6.59 -2.85 20.77
N ILE A 10 6.91 -3.20 19.53
CA ILE A 10 5.99 -3.01 18.40
C ILE A 10 5.15 -4.28 18.27
N PRO A 11 3.81 -4.23 18.39
CA PRO A 11 2.94 -5.41 18.41
C PRO A 11 3.16 -6.36 17.21
N THR A 12 3.48 -5.79 16.06
CA THR A 12 3.74 -6.54 14.82
C THR A 12 5.02 -7.37 14.90
N PHE A 13 6.11 -6.82 15.45
CA PHE A 13 7.36 -7.56 15.63
C PHE A 13 7.21 -8.63 16.72
N PHE A 14 6.50 -8.32 17.80
CA PHE A 14 6.25 -9.26 18.89
C PHE A 14 5.49 -10.51 18.42
N ASN A 15 4.44 -10.35 17.61
CA ASN A 15 3.69 -11.48 17.07
C ASN A 15 4.49 -12.30 16.04
N LEU A 16 5.40 -11.66 15.29
CA LEU A 16 6.33 -12.37 14.41
C LEU A 16 7.29 -13.27 15.18
N PHE A 17 7.87 -12.76 16.28
CA PHE A 17 8.73 -13.55 17.17
C PHE A 17 7.99 -14.75 17.79
N ARG A 18 6.75 -14.55 18.27
CA ARG A 18 5.92 -15.64 18.82
C ARG A 18 5.59 -16.70 17.76
N SER A 19 5.32 -16.27 16.52
CA SER A 19 5.05 -17.18 15.40
C SER A 19 6.28 -18.03 15.08
N ALA A 20 7.45 -17.41 14.95
CA ALA A 20 8.71 -18.11 14.74
C ALA A 20 9.02 -19.13 15.85
N GLU A 21 8.81 -18.74 17.11
CA GLU A 21 8.97 -19.63 18.26
C GLU A 21 8.06 -20.86 18.16
N SER A 22 6.80 -20.69 17.76
CA SER A 22 5.86 -21.82 17.58
C SER A 22 6.32 -22.80 16.50
N VAL A 23 6.87 -22.29 15.39
CA VAL A 23 7.37 -23.10 14.27
C VAL A 23 8.62 -23.86 14.67
N LEU A 24 9.58 -23.21 15.33
CA LEU A 24 10.80 -23.86 15.83
C LEU A 24 10.48 -24.99 16.81
N ASN A 25 9.47 -24.81 17.67
CA ASN A 25 9.03 -25.87 18.59
C ASN A 25 8.36 -27.06 17.88
N ILE A 26 7.72 -26.83 16.73
CA ILE A 26 7.16 -27.89 15.88
C ILE A 26 8.29 -28.67 15.22
N GLU A 27 9.24 -27.97 14.60
CA GLU A 27 10.40 -28.58 13.93
C GLU A 27 11.27 -29.37 14.92
N ALA A 28 11.55 -28.82 16.11
CA ALA A 28 12.33 -29.48 17.15
C ALA A 28 11.70 -30.78 17.67
N ARG A 29 10.41 -31.00 17.44
CA ARG A 29 9.69 -32.22 17.80
C ARG A 29 9.62 -33.25 16.66
N GLY A 30 10.33 -33.00 15.56
CA GLY A 30 10.42 -33.92 14.43
C GLY A 30 9.26 -33.83 13.44
N TYR A 31 8.41 -32.81 13.53
CA TYR A 31 7.36 -32.59 12.56
C TYR A 31 7.93 -31.88 11.32
N SER A 32 7.80 -32.53 10.16
CA SER A 32 8.25 -31.97 8.88
C SER A 32 7.42 -30.78 8.38
N THR A 33 6.21 -30.59 8.90
CA THR A 33 5.33 -29.47 8.54
C THR A 33 4.52 -29.01 9.76
N ILE A 34 4.03 -27.76 9.72
CA ILE A 34 3.11 -27.25 10.74
C ILE A 34 1.83 -28.11 10.81
N LYS A 35 1.32 -28.57 9.67
CA LYS A 35 0.11 -29.39 9.58
C LYS A 35 0.28 -30.77 10.20
N SER A 36 1.46 -31.38 10.11
CA SER A 36 1.69 -32.69 10.76
C SER A 36 1.71 -32.59 12.28
N ALA A 37 1.80 -31.38 12.84
CA ALA A 37 1.68 -31.12 14.27
C ALA A 37 0.26 -30.73 14.71
N ALA A 38 -0.78 -30.98 13.91
CA ALA A 38 -2.16 -30.51 14.14
C ALA A 38 -2.70 -30.76 15.56
N GLU A 39 -2.37 -31.92 16.14
CA GLU A 39 -2.85 -32.31 17.47
C GLU A 39 -2.06 -31.67 18.62
N THR A 40 -0.92 -31.04 18.30
CA THR A 40 -0.05 -30.44 19.29
C THR A 40 -0.54 -29.08 19.76
N ARG A 41 -0.16 -28.72 21.00
CA ARG A 41 -0.38 -27.37 21.52
C ARG A 41 0.29 -26.27 20.69
N TRP A 42 1.38 -26.60 19.98
CA TRP A 42 2.17 -25.63 19.22
C TRP A 42 1.50 -25.26 17.91
N TYR A 43 0.80 -26.22 17.28
CA TYR A 43 -0.07 -25.92 16.16
C TYR A 43 -1.21 -24.97 16.56
N ARG A 44 -1.88 -25.23 17.68
CA ARG A 44 -2.90 -24.32 18.22
C ARG A 44 -2.34 -22.92 18.49
N LYS A 45 -1.19 -22.82 19.18
CA LYS A 45 -0.50 -21.54 19.41
C LYS A 45 -0.17 -20.83 18.09
N HIS A 46 0.28 -21.57 17.07
CA HIS A 46 0.56 -21.00 15.75
C HIS A 46 -0.71 -20.43 15.10
N GLN A 47 -1.83 -21.17 15.13
CA GLN A 47 -3.11 -20.71 14.58
C GLN A 47 -3.67 -19.47 15.28
N GLU A 48 -3.59 -19.42 16.61
CA GLU A 48 -4.00 -18.27 17.40
C GLU A 48 -3.20 -17.02 16.98
N ILE A 49 -1.88 -17.13 16.88
CA ILE A 49 -1.01 -16.02 16.46
C ILE A 49 -1.31 -15.60 15.02
N GLN A 50 -1.54 -16.55 14.10
CA GLN A 50 -1.92 -16.23 12.71
C GLN A 50 -3.25 -15.46 12.65
N THR A 51 -4.23 -15.88 13.46
CA THR A 51 -5.53 -15.21 13.55
C THR A 51 -5.37 -13.78 14.07
N GLU A 52 -4.56 -13.58 15.12
CA GLU A 52 -4.26 -12.27 15.68
C GLU A 52 -3.58 -11.35 14.64
N VAL A 53 -2.60 -11.86 13.90
CA VAL A 53 -1.91 -11.13 12.83
C VAL A 53 -2.89 -10.72 11.72
N ASN A 54 -3.75 -11.63 11.28
CA ASN A 54 -4.75 -11.36 10.24
C ASN A 54 -5.77 -10.30 10.68
N ASN A 55 -6.22 -10.36 11.94
CA ASN A 55 -7.12 -9.37 12.51
C ASN A 55 -6.48 -7.98 12.55
N LEU A 56 -5.23 -7.88 13.01
CA LEU A 56 -4.48 -6.62 13.04
C LEU A 56 -4.26 -6.06 11.63
N LYS A 57 -3.93 -6.92 10.66
CA LYS A 57 -3.79 -6.52 9.25
C LYS A 57 -5.10 -5.96 8.71
N SER A 58 -6.22 -6.64 8.95
CA SER A 58 -7.55 -6.21 8.52
C SER A 58 -7.93 -4.87 9.16
N GLN A 59 -7.71 -4.70 10.47
CA GLN A 59 -7.98 -3.46 11.18
C GLN A 59 -7.16 -2.29 10.62
N LYS A 60 -5.85 -2.46 10.45
CA LYS A 60 -4.99 -1.42 9.86
C LYS A 60 -5.40 -1.07 8.43
N SER A 61 -5.75 -2.06 7.63
CA SER A 61 -6.25 -1.85 6.27
C SER A 61 -7.52 -0.98 6.28
N LYS A 62 -8.50 -1.32 7.13
CA LYS A 62 -9.73 -0.55 7.30
C LYS A 62 -9.46 0.89 7.76
N GLN A 63 -8.55 1.08 8.70
CA GLN A 63 -8.17 2.41 9.19
C GLN A 63 -7.51 3.25 8.10
N LEU A 64 -6.59 2.65 7.34
CA LEU A 64 -5.93 3.33 6.22
C LEU A 64 -6.95 3.71 5.15
N LEU A 65 -7.83 2.78 4.77
CA LEU A 65 -8.89 3.03 3.80
C LEU A 65 -9.80 4.17 4.26
N ALA A 66 -10.26 4.16 5.51
CA ALA A 66 -11.09 5.22 6.05
C ALA A 66 -10.37 6.58 6.07
N LYS A 67 -9.07 6.59 6.42
CA LYS A 67 -8.24 7.81 6.37
C LYS A 67 -8.12 8.32 4.94
N THR A 68 -7.79 7.46 3.98
CA THR A 68 -7.62 7.82 2.58
C THR A 68 -8.94 8.33 1.99
N ILE A 69 -10.07 7.67 2.26
CA ILE A 69 -11.40 8.15 1.86
C ILE A 69 -11.67 9.53 2.45
N LYS A 70 -11.37 9.75 3.72
CA LYS A 70 -11.57 11.06 4.37
C LYS A 70 -10.69 12.15 3.75
N GLU A 71 -9.43 11.85 3.45
CA GLU A 71 -8.53 12.83 2.81
C GLU A 71 -8.92 13.12 1.37
N PHE A 72 -9.33 12.11 0.61
CA PHE A 72 -9.86 12.28 -0.74
C PHE A 72 -11.06 13.24 -0.76
N HIS A 73 -12.00 13.11 0.18
CA HIS A 73 -13.15 14.01 0.27
C HIS A 73 -12.82 15.41 0.83
N LYS A 74 -11.62 15.64 1.38
CA LYS A 74 -11.16 17.02 1.67
C LYS A 74 -10.71 17.73 0.41
N THR A 75 -10.12 16.99 -0.53
CA THR A 75 -9.52 17.54 -1.75
C THR A 75 -10.48 17.54 -2.93
N VAL A 76 -11.50 16.67 -2.91
CA VAL A 76 -12.52 16.56 -3.96
C VAL A 76 -13.84 17.15 -3.48
N HIS A 77 -14.28 18.22 -4.15
CA HIS A 77 -15.57 18.83 -3.92
C HIS A 77 -16.64 18.10 -4.76
N THR A 78 -17.54 17.35 -4.13
CA THR A 78 -18.51 16.49 -4.84
C THR A 78 -19.40 17.29 -5.80
N ILE A 79 -19.78 18.52 -5.43
CA ILE A 79 -20.57 19.42 -6.29
C ILE A 79 -19.79 19.82 -7.55
N GLU A 80 -18.47 19.94 -7.46
CA GLU A 80 -17.62 20.25 -8.62
C GLU A 80 -17.53 19.04 -9.56
N VAL A 81 -17.38 17.83 -9.01
CA VAL A 81 -17.41 16.58 -9.79
C VAL A 81 -18.77 16.40 -10.49
N ASP A 82 -19.88 16.65 -9.80
CA ASP A 82 -21.22 16.52 -10.38
C ASP A 82 -21.46 17.53 -11.51
N ARG A 83 -20.97 18.77 -11.37
CA ARG A 83 -21.02 19.78 -12.43
C ARG A 83 -20.22 19.33 -13.67
N GLN A 84 -19.01 18.81 -13.48
CA GLN A 84 -18.19 18.30 -14.57
C GLN A 84 -18.83 17.10 -15.28
N LEU A 85 -19.45 16.18 -14.54
CA LEU A 85 -20.20 15.06 -15.12
C LEU A 85 -21.42 15.52 -15.93
N GLN A 86 -21.98 16.69 -15.62
CA GLN A 86 -23.05 17.33 -16.40
C GLN A 86 -22.52 18.19 -17.56
N GLY A 87 -21.21 18.18 -17.82
CA GLY A 87 -20.58 19.00 -18.86
C GLY A 87 -20.56 20.49 -18.54
N ILE A 88 -20.82 20.88 -17.29
CA ILE A 88 -20.78 22.26 -16.83
C ILE A 88 -19.33 22.60 -16.52
N LEU A 89 -18.76 23.50 -17.31
CA LEU A 89 -17.40 24.00 -17.09
C LEU A 89 -17.32 24.74 -15.75
N PRO A 90 -16.18 24.68 -15.03
CA PRO A 90 -16.00 25.38 -13.77
C PRO A 90 -16.14 26.89 -14.00
N ALA A 91 -17.21 27.50 -13.51
CA ALA A 91 -17.45 28.94 -13.66
C ALA A 91 -16.76 29.77 -12.56
N ASP A 92 -16.62 29.19 -11.36
CA ASP A 92 -15.94 29.75 -10.19
C ASP A 92 -15.23 28.62 -9.43
N ILE A 93 -13.96 28.81 -9.06
CA ILE A 93 -13.20 27.82 -8.28
C ILE A 93 -13.76 27.82 -6.85
N LEU A 94 -14.72 26.93 -6.57
CA LEU A 94 -15.39 26.82 -5.26
C LEU A 94 -14.44 26.43 -4.11
N THR A 95 -13.22 25.99 -4.42
CA THR A 95 -12.16 25.73 -3.46
C THR A 95 -10.99 26.69 -3.73
N PRO A 96 -10.62 27.59 -2.81
CA PRO A 96 -9.38 28.33 -2.96
C PRO A 96 -8.24 27.32 -3.09
N SER A 97 -7.46 27.42 -4.17
CA SER A 97 -6.25 26.63 -4.42
C SER A 97 -5.21 26.93 -3.33
N THR A 98 -5.41 26.36 -2.15
CA THR A 98 -4.39 26.35 -1.07
C THR A 98 -3.48 25.13 -1.22
N ILE A 99 -3.86 24.19 -2.09
CA ILE A 99 -3.09 23.02 -2.42
C ILE A 99 -2.53 23.29 -3.81
N GLU A 100 -1.27 23.74 -3.87
CA GLU A 100 -0.48 23.48 -5.06
C GLU A 100 -0.42 21.98 -5.20
N TYR A 101 -1.18 21.44 -6.15
CA TYR A 101 -0.88 20.13 -6.67
C TYR A 101 0.48 20.29 -7.36
N GLU A 102 1.57 20.07 -6.63
CA GLU A 102 2.92 19.91 -7.19
C GLU A 102 2.89 18.71 -8.11
N LEU A 103 2.41 18.97 -9.32
CA LEU A 103 2.29 18.05 -10.40
C LEU A 103 3.57 18.10 -11.22
N GLU A 104 4.74 18.09 -10.56
CA GLU A 104 6.02 17.99 -11.24
C GLU A 104 6.05 16.71 -12.10
N GLU A 105 5.45 15.62 -11.59
CA GLU A 105 5.27 14.38 -12.35
C GLU A 105 4.35 14.55 -13.56
N ARG A 106 3.22 15.27 -13.46
CA ARG A 106 2.33 15.47 -14.63
C ARG A 106 2.86 16.53 -15.60
N ALA A 107 3.56 17.55 -15.12
CA ALA A 107 4.26 18.50 -15.96
C ALA A 107 5.36 17.77 -16.74
N THR A 108 6.07 16.84 -16.12
CA THR A 108 7.04 15.97 -16.77
C THR A 108 6.37 15.06 -17.81
N ILE A 109 5.28 14.37 -17.45
CA ILE A 109 4.52 13.51 -18.37
C ILE A 109 3.94 14.30 -19.55
N ALA A 110 3.35 15.47 -19.29
CA ALA A 110 2.83 16.33 -20.34
C ALA A 110 3.95 16.87 -21.23
N ARG A 111 5.08 17.29 -20.65
CA ARG A 111 6.23 17.73 -21.45
C ARG A 111 6.77 16.60 -22.31
N LEU A 112 6.82 15.37 -21.81
CA LEU A 112 7.18 14.19 -22.62
C LEU A 112 6.14 13.88 -23.72
N LEU A 113 4.84 13.97 -23.43
CA LEU A 113 3.79 13.65 -24.41
C LEU A 113 3.60 14.74 -25.48
N PHE A 114 3.87 15.99 -25.13
CA PHE A 114 3.65 17.15 -26.01
C PHE A 114 4.97 17.76 -26.52
N GLU A 115 6.14 17.25 -26.13
CA GLU A 115 7.39 17.57 -26.82
C GLU A 115 7.29 17.04 -28.26
N PRO A 116 7.55 17.87 -29.29
CA PRO A 116 7.53 17.42 -30.66
C PRO A 116 8.67 16.42 -30.87
N HIS A 117 8.34 15.14 -30.95
CA HIS A 117 9.28 14.08 -31.30
C HIS A 117 9.54 14.14 -32.80
N THR A 118 10.23 15.19 -33.26
CA THR A 118 10.60 15.33 -34.67
C THR A 118 11.61 14.25 -35.02
N GLY A 119 11.11 13.15 -35.58
CA GLY A 119 11.91 12.11 -36.22
C GLY A 119 11.88 10.71 -35.60
N LEU A 120 11.03 10.45 -34.60
CA LEU A 120 10.88 9.11 -34.02
C LEU A 120 9.52 8.50 -34.42
N THR A 121 9.51 7.24 -34.82
CA THR A 121 8.28 6.49 -35.10
C THR A 121 7.59 6.04 -33.80
N GLU A 122 6.27 5.82 -33.83
CA GLU A 122 5.46 5.42 -32.66
C GLU A 122 6.06 4.24 -31.88
N ASP A 123 6.61 3.25 -32.59
CA ASP A 123 7.25 2.07 -32.00
C ASP A 123 8.51 2.41 -31.19
N GLN A 124 9.27 3.43 -31.60
CA GLN A 124 10.49 3.86 -30.91
C GLN A 124 10.15 4.60 -29.61
N ILE A 125 9.08 5.39 -29.61
CA ILE A 125 8.59 6.15 -28.46
C ILE A 125 8.16 5.20 -27.33
N ILE A 126 7.40 4.16 -27.67
CA ILE A 126 6.91 3.13 -26.74
C ILE A 126 8.08 2.33 -26.14
N GLN A 127 9.12 2.06 -26.94
CA GLN A 127 10.30 1.31 -26.51
C GLN A 127 11.18 2.13 -25.54
N SER A 128 11.37 3.43 -25.79
CA SER A 128 12.07 4.33 -24.85
C SER A 128 11.33 4.51 -23.53
N GLY A 129 9.99 4.61 -23.55
CA GLY A 129 9.17 4.67 -22.33
C GLY A 129 9.30 3.41 -21.47
N SER A 130 9.32 2.23 -22.09
CA SER A 130 9.41 0.93 -21.41
C SER A 130 10.75 0.68 -20.70
N SER A 131 11.82 1.36 -21.11
CA SER A 131 13.15 1.25 -20.50
C SER A 131 13.26 2.01 -19.16
N LEU A 132 12.54 3.13 -19.03
CA LEU A 132 12.58 4.01 -17.86
C LEU A 132 11.75 3.50 -16.66
N PHE A 133 10.83 2.55 -16.87
CA PHE A 133 10.05 1.91 -15.79
C PHE A 133 10.68 0.62 -15.27
N LYS A 134 11.91 0.28 -15.70
CA LYS A 134 12.72 -0.76 -15.07
C LYS A 134 13.64 -0.14 -14.04
N THR A 135 13.15 0.02 -12.82
CA THR A 135 13.99 0.14 -11.62
C THR A 135 13.34 -0.66 -10.51
#